data_AF-A0A9C5YVY8-F1
#
_entry.id   AF-A0A9C5YVY8-F1
#
_cell.length_a   1.000
_cell.length_b   1.000
_cell.length_c   1.000
_cell.angle_alpha   90.00
_cell.angle_beta   90.00
_cell.angle_gamma   90.00
#
_symmetry.space_group_name_H-M   'P 1'
#
loop_
_entity.id
_entity.type
_entity.pdbx_description
1 polymer ?
#
loop_
_entity_poly.entity_id
_entity_poly.type
_entity_poly.pdbx_seq_one_letter_code
_entity_poly.pdbx_strand_id
1 'polypeptide(L)'
;MSTRCDEELHEALSRLLRDYPILWRPHGGPIVGQYKELAEKVSKELQRQVTAEKVKNTLRKTRYRLQRLDRQGTSNRTKSCAYRWYAQELGYVRAAEVLSTLIETEKFRGFEKEDTLKARKDFAEKMGEEMQAVRNQEDNDGPSTSAGA
;
A
#
# COMPACT_ATOMS: atom_id res chain seq x y z
N MET A 1 -6.35 -7.78 -10.24
CA MET A 1 -5.60 -6.67 -10.85
C MET A 1 -6.08 -5.27 -10.43
N SER A 2 -7.24 -5.09 -9.77
CA SER A 2 -7.87 -3.77 -9.55
C SER A 2 -7.56 -3.06 -8.22
N THR A 3 -6.88 -3.69 -7.26
CA THR A 3 -6.70 -3.10 -5.91
C THR A 3 -5.56 -2.09 -5.84
N ARG A 4 -4.45 -2.35 -6.56
CA ARG A 4 -3.25 -1.52 -6.55
C ARG A 4 -3.49 -0.12 -7.13
N CYS A 5 -4.20 -0.03 -8.26
CA CYS A 5 -4.52 1.26 -8.88
C CYS A 5 -5.46 2.13 -8.03
N ASP A 6 -6.32 1.50 -7.21
CA ASP A 6 -7.18 2.24 -6.29
C ASP A 6 -6.39 2.78 -5.09
N GLU A 7 -5.40 2.03 -4.59
CA GLU A 7 -4.52 2.42 -3.49
C GLU A 7 -3.64 3.61 -3.90
N GLU A 8 -2.98 3.52 -5.05
CA GLU A 8 -2.17 4.62 -5.61
C GLU A 8 -3.00 5.91 -5.79
N LEU A 9 -4.25 5.78 -6.26
CA LEU A 9 -5.18 6.91 -6.35
C LEU A 9 -5.49 7.50 -4.97
N HIS A 10 -5.74 6.67 -3.97
CA HIS A 10 -6.08 7.14 -2.62
C HIS A 10 -4.89 7.83 -1.94
N GLU A 11 -3.67 7.33 -2.14
CA GLU A 11 -2.44 7.95 -1.62
C GLU A 11 -2.17 9.31 -2.29
N ALA A 12 -2.14 9.34 -3.63
CA ALA A 12 -1.91 10.58 -4.40
C ALA A 12 -2.97 11.63 -4.06
N LEU A 13 -4.24 11.22 -4.04
CA LEU A 13 -5.35 12.11 -3.68
C LEU A 13 -5.23 12.59 -2.23
N SER A 14 -4.88 11.72 -1.27
CA SER A 14 -4.73 12.09 0.13
C SER A 14 -3.62 13.12 0.32
N ARG A 15 -2.48 12.95 -0.36
CA ARG A 15 -1.36 13.89 -0.29
C ARG A 15 -1.72 15.24 -0.89
N LEU A 16 -2.22 15.25 -2.12
CA LEU A 16 -2.58 16.49 -2.83
C LEU A 16 -3.73 17.23 -2.16
N LEU A 17 -4.69 16.52 -1.56
CA LEU A 17 -5.84 17.15 -0.89
C LEU A 17 -5.43 18.10 0.24
N ARG A 18 -4.26 17.93 0.86
CA ARG A 18 -3.76 18.83 1.92
C ARG A 18 -3.64 20.27 1.45
N ASP A 19 -3.27 20.48 0.18
CA ASP A 19 -3.12 21.81 -0.43
C ASP A 19 -4.46 22.45 -0.83
N TYR A 20 -5.57 21.70 -0.70
CA TYR A 20 -6.91 22.12 -1.11
C TYR A 20 -7.89 22.15 0.07
N PRO A 21 -7.63 22.94 1.14
CA PRO A 21 -8.48 22.98 2.34
C PRO A 21 -9.94 23.33 2.06
N ILE A 22 -10.20 24.11 1.02
CA ILE A 22 -11.55 24.49 0.59
C ILE A 22 -12.38 23.26 0.17
N LEU A 23 -11.74 22.21 -0.38
CA LEU A 23 -12.44 21.01 -0.84
C LEU A 23 -12.87 20.09 0.30
N TRP A 24 -12.32 20.27 1.50
CA TRP A 24 -12.53 19.34 2.59
C TRP A 24 -12.94 19.96 3.92
N ARG A 25 -12.71 21.26 4.15
CA ARG A 25 -13.19 21.96 5.34
C ARG A 25 -14.71 22.24 5.25
N PRO A 26 -15.45 22.11 6.36
CA PRO A 26 -16.89 22.42 6.40
C PRO A 26 -17.24 23.86 6.00
N HIS A 27 -16.33 24.81 6.26
CA HIS A 27 -16.50 26.24 6.00
C HIS A 27 -15.66 26.73 4.79
N GLY A 28 -15.51 25.89 3.77
CA GLY A 28 -14.77 26.24 2.56
C GLY A 28 -15.46 27.35 1.76
N GLY A 29 -14.67 28.30 1.26
CA GLY A 29 -15.11 29.33 0.31
C GLY A 29 -15.49 28.75 -1.07
N PRO A 30 -15.51 29.57 -2.14
CA PRO A 30 -15.93 29.12 -3.46
C PRO A 30 -15.11 27.92 -3.98
N ILE A 31 -15.79 26.82 -4.31
CA ILE A 31 -15.19 25.54 -4.75
C ILE A 31 -14.92 25.51 -6.28
N VAL A 32 -15.32 26.56 -7.00
CA VAL A 32 -15.35 26.58 -8.47
C VAL A 32 -13.95 26.27 -9.04
N GLY A 33 -13.87 25.25 -9.91
CA GLY A 33 -12.63 24.85 -10.57
C GLY A 33 -11.65 24.00 -9.74
N GLN A 34 -11.73 24.04 -8.41
CA GLN A 34 -10.75 23.37 -7.51
C GLN A 34 -10.72 21.84 -7.71
N TYR A 35 -11.87 21.19 -7.91
CA TYR A 35 -11.91 19.75 -8.21
C TYR A 35 -11.30 19.41 -9.57
N LYS A 36 -11.40 20.32 -10.55
CA LYS A 36 -10.81 20.12 -11.88
C LYS A 36 -9.29 20.23 -11.80
N GLU A 37 -8.78 21.26 -11.12
CA GLU A 37 -7.35 21.43 -10.90
C GLU A 37 -6.74 20.26 -10.11
N LEU A 38 -7.41 19.83 -9.02
CA LEU A 38 -6.98 18.68 -8.25
C LEU A 38 -6.96 17.40 -9.11
N ALA A 39 -7.98 17.19 -9.94
CA ALA A 39 -8.02 16.04 -10.85
C ALA A 39 -6.91 16.09 -11.91
N GLU A 40 -6.56 17.26 -12.43
CA GLU A 40 -5.44 17.43 -13.34
C GLU A 40 -4.09 17.11 -12.67
N LYS A 41 -3.88 17.55 -11.42
CA LYS A 41 -2.67 17.22 -10.65
C LYS A 41 -2.55 15.73 -10.36
N VAL A 42 -3.64 15.11 -9.88
CA VAL A 42 -3.71 13.66 -9.67
C VAL A 42 -3.45 12.91 -10.98
N SER A 43 -3.99 13.41 -12.10
CA SER A 43 -3.79 12.77 -13.41
C SER A 43 -2.34 12.80 -13.86
N LYS A 44 -1.66 13.94 -13.66
CA LYS A 44 -0.23 14.10 -13.98
C LYS A 44 0.63 13.18 -13.12
N GLU A 45 0.34 13.10 -11.82
CA GLU A 45 1.08 12.26 -10.87
C GLU A 45 0.95 10.76 -11.19
N LEU A 46 -0.26 10.31 -11.51
CA LEU A 46 -0.53 8.90 -11.81
C LEU A 46 -0.30 8.54 -13.29
N GLN A 47 0.10 9.52 -14.12
CA GLN A 47 0.20 9.39 -15.58
C GLN A 47 -1.06 8.77 -16.21
N ARG A 48 -2.23 9.10 -15.66
CA ARG A 48 -3.51 8.51 -16.02
C ARG A 48 -4.60 9.56 -15.96
N GLN A 49 -5.54 9.49 -16.89
CA GLN A 49 -6.70 10.38 -16.85
C GLN A 49 -7.59 10.10 -15.62
N VAL A 50 -7.70 11.09 -14.73
CA VAL A 50 -8.62 11.12 -13.59
C VAL A 50 -9.55 12.31 -13.76
N THR A 51 -10.86 12.07 -13.69
CA THR A 51 -11.86 13.13 -13.86
C THR A 51 -12.18 13.82 -12.53
N ALA A 52 -12.60 15.09 -12.60
CA ALA A 52 -13.08 15.84 -11.44
C ALA A 52 -14.22 15.12 -10.70
N GLU A 53 -15.14 14.50 -11.44
CA GLU A 53 -16.25 13.73 -10.88
C GLU A 53 -15.78 12.47 -10.13
N LYS A 54 -14.72 11.81 -10.62
CA LYS A 54 -14.10 10.69 -9.90
C LYS A 54 -13.50 11.17 -8.57
N VAL A 55 -12.74 12.26 -8.59
CA VAL A 55 -12.17 12.86 -7.36
C VAL A 55 -13.26 13.21 -6.36
N LYS A 56 -14.29 13.94 -6.81
CA LYS A 56 -15.44 14.35 -5.97
C LYS A 56 -16.13 13.15 -5.33
N ASN A 57 -16.44 12.12 -6.12
CA ASN A 57 -17.07 10.90 -5.60
C ASN A 57 -16.18 10.14 -4.62
N THR A 58 -14.88 10.05 -4.88
CA THR A 58 -13.93 9.42 -3.97
C THR A 58 -13.89 10.14 -2.64
N LEU A 59 -13.77 11.48 -2.64
CA LEU A 59 -13.75 12.28 -1.41
C LEU A 59 -15.06 12.17 -0.62
N ARG A 60 -16.21 12.18 -1.30
CA ARG A 60 -17.52 11.96 -0.66
C ARG A 60 -17.58 10.60 0.04
N LYS A 61 -17.16 9.54 -0.65
CA LYS A 61 -17.12 8.17 -0.09
C LYS A 61 -16.15 8.07 1.08
N THR A 62 -14.97 8.67 0.97
CA THR A 62 -13.99 8.73 2.06
C THR A 62 -14.57 9.42 3.28
N ARG A 63 -15.17 10.61 3.13
CA ARG A 63 -15.79 11.33 4.25
C ARG A 63 -16.88 10.50 4.93
N TYR A 64 -17.76 9.88 4.16
CA TYR A 64 -18.81 9.00 4.68
C TYR A 64 -18.22 7.80 5.45
N ARG A 65 -17.15 7.19 4.95
CA ARG A 65 -16.45 6.10 5.64
C ARG A 65 -15.82 6.56 6.94
N LEU A 66 -15.11 7.69 6.94
CA LEU A 66 -14.50 8.24 8.16
C LEU A 66 -15.56 8.55 9.22
N GLN A 67 -16.66 9.20 8.83
CA GLN A 67 -17.78 9.48 9.74
C GLN A 67 -18.41 8.20 10.30
N ARG A 68 -18.55 7.15 9.47
CA ARG A 68 -19.04 5.85 9.94
C ARG A 68 -18.07 5.17 10.90
N LEU A 69 -16.77 5.20 10.61
CA LEU A 69 -15.74 4.67 11.49
C LEU A 69 -15.78 5.37 12.84
N ASP A 70 -15.94 6.69 12.83
CA ASP A 70 -16.01 7.49 14.05
C ASP A 70 -17.23 7.11 14.92
N ARG A 71 -18.36 6.80 14.28
CA ARG A 71 -19.60 6.39 14.96
C ARG A 71 -19.59 4.93 15.42
N GLN A 72 -19.11 4.01 14.58
CA GLN A 72 -19.28 2.55 14.75
C GLN A 72 -18.04 1.86 15.32
N GLY A 73 -16.87 2.52 15.28
CA GLY A 73 -15.61 2.00 15.81
C GLY A 73 -15.04 0.75 15.10
N THR A 74 -15.73 0.23 14.09
CA THR A 74 -15.36 -1.03 13.42
C THR A 74 -15.22 -0.83 11.91
N SER A 75 -14.18 -1.42 11.34
CA SER A 75 -13.80 -1.27 9.94
C SER A 75 -13.61 -2.64 9.28
N ASN A 76 -14.32 -2.90 8.20
CA ASN A 76 -14.01 -4.01 7.30
C ASN A 76 -12.98 -3.54 6.26
N ARG A 77 -11.73 -3.38 6.72
CA ARG A 77 -10.46 -3.36 5.97
C ARG A 77 -10.15 -2.24 4.93
N THR A 78 -8.94 -1.71 5.14
CA THR A 78 -7.84 -1.34 4.20
C THR A 78 -7.73 0.02 3.48
N LYS A 79 -8.74 0.60 2.82
CA LYS A 79 -8.45 1.73 1.89
C LYS A 79 -8.45 3.15 2.51
N SER A 80 -8.52 3.26 3.83
CA SER A 80 -8.76 4.55 4.53
C SER A 80 -7.54 5.09 5.28
N CYS A 81 -6.46 4.31 5.40
CA CYS A 81 -5.26 4.68 6.18
C CYS A 81 -4.59 5.96 5.67
N ALA A 82 -4.54 6.15 4.35
CA ALA A 82 -4.04 7.37 3.71
C ALA A 82 -4.70 8.64 4.27
N TYR A 83 -5.97 8.56 4.70
CA TYR A 83 -6.76 9.68 5.18
C TYR A 83 -6.79 9.84 6.72
N ARG A 84 -5.86 9.22 7.46
CA ARG A 84 -5.73 9.42 8.92
C ARG A 84 -5.67 10.90 9.28
N TRP A 85 -4.82 11.67 8.59
CA TRP A 85 -4.69 13.12 8.82
C TRP A 85 -6.00 13.85 8.57
N TYR A 86 -6.74 13.44 7.55
CA TYR A 86 -8.01 14.06 7.20
C TYR A 86 -9.08 13.78 8.26
N ALA A 87 -9.07 12.58 8.87
CA ALA A 87 -9.92 12.27 10.02
C ALA A 87 -9.60 13.18 11.22
N GLN A 88 -8.32 13.42 11.51
CA GLN A 88 -7.89 14.32 12.58
C GLN A 88 -8.36 15.76 12.34
N GLU A 89 -8.15 16.29 11.14
CA GLU A 89 -8.58 17.64 10.75
C GLU A 89 -10.10 17.84 10.82
N LEU A 90 -10.88 16.78 10.60
CA LEU A 90 -12.34 16.83 10.72
C LEU A 90 -12.84 16.57 12.15
N GLY A 91 -11.96 16.29 13.11
CA GLY A 91 -12.32 15.97 14.49
C GLY A 91 -12.92 14.58 14.69
N TYR A 92 -12.73 13.65 13.74
CA TYR A 92 -13.17 12.26 13.86
C TYR A 92 -12.15 11.44 14.68
N VAL A 93 -12.14 11.68 16.00
CA VAL A 93 -11.15 11.14 16.95
C VAL A 93 -11.08 9.61 16.88
N ARG A 94 -12.24 8.94 17.00
CA ARG A 94 -12.30 7.46 17.02
C ARG A 94 -11.89 6.88 15.67
N ALA A 95 -12.25 7.54 14.57
CA ALA A 95 -11.78 7.13 13.25
C ALA A 95 -10.26 7.24 13.13
N ALA A 96 -9.65 8.33 13.60
CA ALA A 96 -8.21 8.52 13.55
C ALA A 96 -7.46 7.48 14.39
N GLU A 97 -7.98 7.10 15.56
CA GLU A 97 -7.44 6.02 16.40
C GLU A 97 -7.48 4.67 15.68
N VAL A 98 -8.66 4.27 15.16
CA VAL A 98 -8.83 3.01 14.42
C VAL A 98 -7.87 2.95 13.22
N LEU A 99 -7.72 4.05 12.48
CA LEU A 99 -6.77 4.11 11.36
C LEU A 99 -5.31 4.02 11.82
N SER A 100 -4.97 4.58 12.98
CA SER A 100 -3.61 4.48 13.55
C SER A 100 -3.27 3.04 13.91
N THR A 101 -4.18 2.34 14.59
CA THR A 101 -4.03 0.91 14.92
C THR A 101 -3.92 0.05 13.67
N LEU A 102 -4.71 0.34 12.63
CA LEU A 102 -4.60 -0.36 11.35
C LEU A 102 -3.24 -0.15 10.67
N ILE A 103 -2.71 1.08 10.66
CA ILE A 103 -1.38 1.38 10.11
C ILE A 103 -0.29 0.63 10.88
N GLU A 104 -0.36 0.61 12.21
CA GLU A 104 0.61 -0.11 13.05
C GLU A 104 0.54 -1.61 12.78
N THR A 105 -0.64 -2.22 12.82
CA THR A 105 -0.81 -3.66 12.56
C THR A 105 -0.36 -4.06 11.15
N GLU A 106 -0.58 -3.22 10.13
CA GLU A 106 -0.06 -3.46 8.78
C GLU A 106 1.47 -3.40 8.71
N LYS A 107 2.11 -2.48 9.43
CA LYS A 107 3.58 -2.44 9.54
C LYS A 107 4.13 -3.71 10.19
N PHE A 108 3.57 -4.13 11.32
CA PHE A 108 3.99 -5.36 12.01
C PHE A 108 3.83 -6.59 11.10
N ARG A 109 2.70 -6.70 10.40
CA ARG A 109 2.46 -7.79 9.44
C ARG A 109 3.40 -7.75 8.22
N GLY A 110 3.86 -6.56 7.84
CA GLY A 110 4.86 -6.37 6.80
C GLY A 110 6.21 -6.98 7.19
N PHE A 111 6.67 -6.70 8.42
CA PHE A 111 7.90 -7.28 8.97
C PHE A 111 7.86 -8.81 9.00
N GLU A 112 6.78 -9.42 9.50
CA GLU A 112 6.65 -10.89 9.54
C GLU A 112 6.77 -11.53 8.14
N LYS A 113 6.18 -10.90 7.13
CA LYS A 113 6.24 -11.40 5.75
C LYS A 113 7.64 -11.28 5.15
N GLU A 114 8.35 -10.19 5.44
CA GLU A 114 9.71 -9.97 4.97
C GLU A 114 10.68 -10.99 5.58
N ASP A 115 10.59 -11.22 6.89
CA ASP A 115 11.38 -12.24 7.59
C ASP A 115 11.10 -13.64 7.03
N THR A 116 9.83 -13.97 6.80
CA THR A 116 9.44 -15.26 6.21
C THR A 116 9.95 -15.41 4.77
N LEU A 117 9.91 -14.34 3.97
CA LEU A 117 10.44 -14.33 2.60
C LEU A 117 11.96 -14.49 2.59
N LYS A 118 12.66 -13.85 3.52
CA LYS A 118 14.11 -13.96 3.69
C LYS A 118 14.50 -15.39 4.07
N ALA A 119 13.88 -15.97 5.09
CA ALA A 119 14.12 -17.35 5.50
C ALA A 119 13.89 -18.36 4.36
N ARG A 120 12.89 -18.14 3.51
CA ARG A 120 12.66 -18.98 2.32
C ARG A 120 13.74 -18.83 1.25
N LYS A 121 14.25 -17.62 1.03
CA LYS A 121 15.36 -17.39 0.09
C LYS A 121 16.64 -18.05 0.59
N ASP A 122 16.98 -17.84 1.86
CA ASP A 122 18.18 -18.42 2.48
C ASP A 122 18.14 -19.96 2.43
N PHE A 123 16.96 -20.57 2.64
CA PHE A 123 16.79 -22.02 2.49
C PHE A 123 16.97 -22.50 1.04
N ALA A 124 16.43 -21.77 0.07
CA ALA A 124 16.56 -22.12 -1.34
C ALA A 124 18.02 -22.00 -1.84
N GLU A 125 18.74 -20.98 -1.40
CA GLU A 125 20.16 -20.77 -1.70
C GLU A 125 21.01 -21.91 -1.13
N LYS A 126 20.80 -22.26 0.15
CA LYS A 126 21.47 -23.40 0.78
C LYS A 126 21.24 -24.73 0.03
N MET A 127 20.00 -25.02 -0.36
CA MET A 127 19.71 -26.25 -1.13
C MET A 127 20.36 -26.24 -2.52
N GLY A 128 20.49 -25.06 -3.15
CA GLY A 128 21.19 -24.89 -4.42
C GLY A 128 22.69 -25.16 -4.30
N GLU A 129 23.32 -24.63 -3.26
CA GLU A 129 24.73 -24.87 -2.93
C GLU A 129 25.00 -26.37 -2.66
N GLU A 130 24.15 -27.03 -1.88
CA GLU A 130 24.26 -28.46 -1.60
C GLU A 130 24.11 -29.31 -2.88
N MET A 131 23.13 -29.01 -3.74
CA MET A 131 22.99 -29.71 -5.04
C MET A 131 24.19 -29.51 -5.96
N GLN A 132 24.78 -28.31 -5.96
CA GLN A 132 25.97 -28.01 -6.76
C GLN A 132 27.21 -28.72 -6.21
N ALA A 133 27.34 -28.83 -4.88
CA ALA A 133 28.41 -29.59 -4.24
C ALA A 133 28.34 -31.10 -4.56
N VAL A 134 27.14 -31.70 -4.54
CA VAL A 134 26.95 -33.11 -4.91
C VAL A 134 27.36 -33.36 -6.37
N ARG A 135 26.96 -32.48 -7.28
CA ARG A 135 27.31 -32.60 -8.71
C ARG A 135 28.81 -32.52 -8.96
N ASN A 136 29.52 -31.64 -8.26
CA ASN A 136 30.97 -31.48 -8.40
C ASN A 136 31.76 -32.66 -7.79
N GLN A 137 31.17 -33.44 -6.88
CA GLN A 137 31.79 -34.64 -6.31
C GLN A 137 31.69 -35.83 -7.27
N GLU A 138 30.58 -35.98 -7.99
CA GLU A 138 30.39 -37.01 -9.03
C GLU A 138 31.36 -36.84 -10.22
N ASP A 139 31.72 -35.60 -10.56
CA ASP A 139 32.68 -35.31 -11.64
C ASP A 139 34.16 -35.58 -11.26
N ASN A 140 34.47 -35.76 -9.96
CA ASN A 140 35.82 -36.07 -9.48
C ASN A 140 36.05 -37.58 -9.19
N ASP A 141 35.00 -38.40 -9.16
CA ASP A 141 35.10 -39.87 -9.09
C ASP A 141 35.07 -40.49 -10.50
N GLY A 142 35.91 -39.98 -11.40
CA GLY A 142 36.16 -40.61 -12.70
C GLY A 142 36.68 -42.05 -12.53
N PRO A 143 36.35 -42.97 -13.44
CA PRO A 143 36.65 -44.39 -13.28
C PRO A 143 38.15 -44.61 -13.22
N SER A 144 38.65 -45.08 -12.07
CA SER A 144 40.03 -45.49 -11.91
C SER A 144 40.28 -46.76 -12.71
N THR A 145 40.64 -46.59 -13.99
CA THR A 145 41.31 -47.62 -14.78
C THR A 145 42.68 -47.86 -14.16
N SER A 146 42.84 -48.97 -13.44
CA SER A 146 44.16 -49.56 -13.21
C SER A 146 44.21 -50.91 -13.90
N ALA A 147 44.94 -50.92 -15.02
CA ALA A 147 45.49 -52.11 -15.63
C ALA A 147 46.42 -52.85 -14.65
N GLY A 148 46.46 -54.18 -14.77
CA GLY A 148 47.43 -55.07 -14.12
C GLY A 148 46.77 -56.42 -13.82
N ALA A 149 47.25 -57.56 -14.30
CA ALA A 149 48.43 -57.93 -15.09
C ALA A 149 48.08 -59.18 -15.94
#